data_AF-A0A7X3P363-F1
#
_entry.id   AF-A0A7X3P363-F1
#
_cell.length_a   1.000
_cell.length_b   1.000
_cell.length_c   1.000
_cell.angle_alpha   90.00
_cell.angle_beta   90.00
_cell.angle_gamma   90.00
#
_symmetry.space_group_name_H-M   'P 1'
#
loop_
_entity.id
_entity.type
_entity.pdbx_description
1 polymer ?
#
loop_
_entity_poly.entity_id
_entity_poly.type
_entity_poly.pdbx_seq_one_letter_code
_entity_poly.pdbx_strand_id
1 'polypeptide(L)'
;MKKITVLLLTTCLILTNFLTTGYTQETDLEHLQASDVNVDGVVNILDLTLVATNFGTTLAADQTLNIDVNRDGTVNILDLTRVASHLGSRSGIPFEVTDPTFDDIVLGSELPIVVEFKDDT
;
A
#
# COMPACT_ATOMS: atom_id res chain seq x y z
N MET A 1 13.72 -41.68 16.27
CA MET A 1 14.47 -40.41 16.06
C MET A 1 14.20 -39.80 14.69
N LYS A 2 14.49 -40.48 13.56
CA LYS A 2 14.26 -39.98 12.18
C LYS A 2 12.85 -39.41 11.90
N LYS A 3 11.77 -40.08 12.36
CA LYS A 3 10.37 -39.63 12.14
C LYS A 3 10.02 -38.33 12.90
N ILE A 4 10.57 -38.14 14.10
CA ILE A 4 10.37 -36.93 14.92
C ILE A 4 11.12 -35.76 14.29
N THR A 5 12.35 -36.00 13.80
CA THR A 5 13.13 -34.98 13.09
C THR A 5 12.44 -34.51 11.80
N VAL A 6 11.85 -35.42 11.03
CA VAL A 6 11.09 -35.06 9.81
C VAL A 6 9.84 -34.26 10.15
N LEU A 7 9.07 -34.68 11.17
CA LEU A 7 7.88 -33.95 11.60
C LEU A 7 8.23 -32.51 12.05
N LEU A 8 9.25 -32.37 12.90
CA LEU A 8 9.71 -31.07 13.41
C LEU A 8 10.21 -30.14 12.28
N LEU A 9 10.92 -30.70 11.29
CA LEU A 9 11.42 -29.95 10.14
C LEU A 9 10.27 -29.47 9.24
N THR A 10 9.27 -30.32 9.00
CA THR A 10 8.10 -29.94 8.19
C THR A 10 7.24 -28.87 8.88
N THR A 11 7.03 -28.97 10.19
CA THR A 11 6.28 -27.95 10.93
C THR A 11 7.04 -26.62 11.00
N CYS A 12 8.37 -26.66 11.11
CA CYS A 12 9.20 -25.46 11.08
C CYS A 12 9.13 -24.78 9.71
N LEU A 13 9.22 -25.54 8.61
CA LEU A 13 9.10 -25.01 7.26
C LEU A 13 7.72 -24.39 6.98
N ILE A 14 6.64 -25.03 7.44
CA ILE A 14 5.28 -24.47 7.30
C ILE A 14 5.14 -23.17 8.09
N LEU A 15 5.66 -23.13 9.32
CA LEU A 15 5.60 -21.95 10.18
C LEU A 15 6.39 -20.76 9.59
N THR A 16 7.58 -21.00 9.06
CA THR A 16 8.38 -19.94 8.41
C THR A 16 7.70 -19.39 7.16
N ASN A 17 7.04 -20.24 6.37
CA ASN A 17 6.27 -19.77 5.20
C ASN A 17 5.06 -18.95 5.62
N PHE A 18 4.33 -19.35 6.67
CA PHE A 18 3.17 -18.61 7.16
C PHE A 18 3.53 -17.21 7.69
N LEU A 19 4.64 -17.13 8.44
CA LEU A 19 5.17 -15.85 8.93
C LEU A 19 5.68 -14.96 7.79
N THR A 20 6.37 -15.53 6.80
CA THR A 20 6.89 -14.76 5.67
C THR A 20 5.76 -14.15 4.85
N THR A 21 4.67 -14.89 4.61
CA THR A 21 3.54 -14.39 3.81
C THR A 21 2.79 -13.25 4.49
N GLY A 22 2.66 -13.29 5.83
CA GLY A 22 2.05 -12.21 6.59
C GLY A 22 2.88 -10.93 6.50
N TYR A 23 4.19 -11.06 6.72
CA TYR A 23 5.13 -9.93 6.62
C TYR A 23 5.16 -9.31 5.22
N THR A 24 5.18 -10.13 4.17
CA THR A 24 5.21 -9.62 2.78
C THR A 24 3.97 -8.82 2.43
N GLN A 25 2.79 -9.20 2.95
CA GLN A 25 1.56 -8.48 2.62
C GLN A 25 1.51 -7.08 3.24
N GLU A 26 1.95 -6.96 4.50
CA GLU A 26 2.01 -5.69 5.21
C GLU A 26 3.07 -4.75 4.59
N THR A 27 4.22 -5.30 4.20
CA THR A 27 5.24 -4.50 3.49
C THR A 27 4.78 -4.04 2.13
N ASP A 28 4.06 -4.86 1.36
CA ASP A 28 3.59 -4.45 0.03
C ASP A 28 2.58 -3.30 0.13
N LEU A 29 1.72 -3.32 1.15
CA LEU A 29 0.76 -2.23 1.39
C LEU A 29 1.47 -0.92 1.75
N GLU A 30 2.49 -0.97 2.62
CA GLU A 30 3.28 0.23 2.97
C GLU A 30 3.95 0.82 1.72
N HIS A 31 4.53 -0.02 0.87
CA HIS A 31 5.20 0.45 -0.34
C HIS A 31 4.22 0.99 -1.39
N LEU A 32 3.02 0.42 -1.47
CA LEU A 32 1.94 0.92 -2.32
C LEU A 32 1.51 2.31 -1.88
N GLN A 33 1.31 2.50 -0.58
CA GLN A 33 0.96 3.79 0.03
C GLN A 33 2.06 4.81 -0.15
N ALA A 34 3.33 4.42 0.06
CA ALA A 34 4.45 5.31 -0.16
C ALA A 34 4.58 5.77 -1.62
N SER A 35 4.15 4.94 -2.58
CA SER A 35 4.21 5.23 -4.02
C SER A 35 3.10 6.18 -4.50
N ASP A 36 2.03 6.36 -3.73
CA ASP A 36 0.99 7.38 -3.94
C ASP A 36 1.41 8.67 -3.23
N VAL A 37 2.24 9.45 -3.91
CA VAL A 37 2.98 10.58 -3.35
C VAL A 37 2.04 11.76 -3.09
N ASN A 38 1.00 11.94 -3.92
CA ASN A 38 -0.01 12.98 -3.71
C ASN A 38 -1.18 12.53 -2.83
N VAL A 39 -1.24 11.26 -2.45
CA VAL A 39 -2.26 10.65 -1.58
C VAL A 39 -3.66 10.78 -2.19
N ASP A 40 -3.78 10.66 -3.51
CA ASP A 40 -5.07 10.73 -4.22
C ASP A 40 -5.77 9.37 -4.37
N GLY A 41 -5.10 8.31 -3.92
CA GLY A 41 -5.61 6.93 -3.97
C GLY A 41 -5.19 6.16 -5.22
N VAL A 42 -4.47 6.78 -6.17
CA VAL A 42 -4.10 6.18 -7.46
C VAL A 42 -2.65 6.48 -7.82
N VAL A 43 -1.80 5.45 -7.85
CA VAL A 43 -0.41 5.60 -8.29
C VAL A 43 -0.36 5.81 -9.80
N ASN A 44 -0.01 7.02 -10.24
CA ASN A 44 -0.01 7.41 -11.64
C ASN A 44 1.16 8.37 -12.00
N ILE A 45 1.08 9.01 -13.17
CA ILE A 45 2.14 9.90 -13.67
C ILE A 45 2.31 11.17 -12.82
N LEU A 46 1.28 11.58 -12.08
CA LEU A 46 1.32 12.73 -11.18
C LEU A 46 2.28 12.46 -10.01
N ASP A 47 2.29 11.25 -9.45
CA ASP A 47 3.23 10.85 -8.39
C ASP A 47 4.67 10.89 -8.86
N LEU A 48 4.93 10.31 -10.05
CA LEU A 48 6.25 10.37 -10.68
C LEU A 48 6.71 11.82 -10.92
N THR A 49 5.79 12.69 -11.33
CA THR A 49 6.09 14.10 -11.58
C THR A 49 6.44 14.83 -10.28
N LEU A 50 5.79 14.50 -9.16
CA LEU A 50 6.13 15.07 -7.85
C LEU A 50 7.53 14.68 -7.38
N VAL A 51 7.91 13.41 -7.54
CA VAL A 51 9.28 12.97 -7.23
C VAL A 51 10.29 13.66 -8.17
N ALA A 52 10.00 13.68 -9.48
CA ALA A 52 10.91 14.23 -10.49
C ALA A 52 11.14 15.74 -10.32
N THR A 53 10.13 16.50 -9.91
CA THR A 53 10.28 17.96 -9.67
C THR A 53 11.16 18.28 -8.46
N ASN A 54 11.41 17.31 -7.58
CA ASN A 54 12.28 17.43 -6.42
C ASN A 54 13.58 16.59 -6.55
N PHE A 55 13.94 16.16 -7.76
CA PHE A 55 15.10 15.32 -7.99
C PHE A 55 16.41 15.97 -7.51
N GLY A 56 17.23 15.21 -6.79
CA GLY A 56 18.52 15.63 -6.24
C GLY A 56 18.42 16.45 -4.95
N THR A 57 17.21 16.63 -4.40
CA THR A 57 17.03 17.27 -3.09
C THR A 57 17.29 16.28 -1.95
N THR A 58 17.73 16.82 -0.82
CA THR A 58 17.75 16.12 0.47
C THR A 58 16.56 16.57 1.29
N LEU A 59 15.99 15.66 2.09
CA LEU A 59 14.80 15.95 2.90
C LEU A 59 14.99 17.17 3.81
N ALA A 60 14.04 18.12 3.74
CA ALA A 60 13.88 19.16 4.74
C ALA A 60 13.09 18.62 5.94
N ALA A 61 13.35 19.14 7.14
CA ALA A 61 12.70 18.67 8.37
C ALA A 61 11.17 18.91 8.40
N ASP A 62 10.64 19.74 7.51
CA ASP A 62 9.25 20.15 7.39
C ASP A 62 8.56 19.63 6.11
N GLN A 63 9.17 18.67 5.41
CA GLN A 63 8.64 18.10 4.18
C GLN A 63 7.30 17.37 4.44
N THR A 64 6.21 17.86 3.85
CA THR A 64 4.87 17.25 4.00
C THR A 64 4.60 16.13 2.99
N LEU A 65 5.28 16.13 1.84
CA LEU A 65 5.11 15.15 0.76
C LEU A 65 6.17 14.04 0.86
N ASN A 66 5.76 12.79 0.58
CA ASN A 66 6.62 11.62 0.59
C ASN A 66 7.40 11.46 -0.73
N ILE A 67 8.24 12.44 -1.07
CA ILE A 67 9.02 12.43 -2.31
C ILE A 67 10.28 11.57 -2.25
N ASP A 68 10.81 11.32 -1.05
CA ASP A 68 11.85 10.33 -0.75
C ASP A 68 11.15 9.02 -0.39
N VAL A 69 10.69 8.34 -1.43
CA VAL A 69 9.78 7.20 -1.34
C VAL A 69 10.44 6.01 -0.67
N ASN A 70 11.76 5.83 -0.85
CA ASN A 70 12.52 4.76 -0.20
C ASN A 70 13.08 5.16 1.17
N ARG A 71 12.95 6.44 1.57
CA ARG A 71 13.40 7.01 2.85
C ARG A 71 14.91 6.89 3.07
N ASP A 72 15.71 7.00 2.01
CA ASP A 72 17.17 6.92 2.09
C ASP A 72 17.84 8.30 2.34
N GLY A 73 17.05 9.36 2.38
CA GLY A 73 17.47 10.73 2.63
C GLY A 73 17.78 11.53 1.37
N THR A 74 17.74 10.91 0.17
CA THR A 74 18.07 11.56 -1.10
C THR A 74 17.04 11.25 -2.17
N VAL A 75 16.35 12.27 -2.67
CA VAL A 75 15.40 12.10 -3.77
C VAL A 75 16.16 11.85 -5.07
N ASN A 76 16.08 10.62 -5.59
CA ASN A 76 16.86 10.21 -6.75
C ASN A 76 16.09 9.21 -7.64
N ILE A 77 16.82 8.52 -8.53
CA ILE A 77 16.22 7.56 -9.47
C ILE A 77 15.58 6.38 -8.76
N LEU A 78 16.06 6.00 -7.57
CA LEU A 78 15.53 4.90 -6.79
C LEU A 78 14.08 5.19 -6.36
N ASP A 79 13.76 6.42 -5.95
CA ASP A 79 12.38 6.83 -5.63
C ASP A 79 11.46 6.76 -6.83
N LEU A 80 11.92 7.29 -7.97
CA LEU A 80 11.17 7.21 -9.23
C LEU A 80 10.90 5.75 -9.63
N THR A 81 11.88 4.86 -9.49
CA THR A 81 11.69 3.44 -9.80
C THR A 81 10.73 2.76 -8.83
N ARG A 82 10.68 3.21 -7.56
CA ARG A 82 9.73 2.70 -6.57
C ARG A 82 8.29 3.04 -6.94
N VAL A 83 8.02 4.30 -7.28
CA VAL A 83 6.70 4.72 -7.78
C VAL A 83 6.35 3.98 -9.07
N ALA A 84 7.30 3.91 -10.02
CA ALA A 84 7.10 3.24 -11.30
C ALA A 84 6.69 1.76 -11.15
N SER A 85 7.22 1.07 -10.14
CA SER A 85 6.89 -0.34 -9.87
C SER A 85 5.44 -0.58 -9.44
N HIS A 86 4.71 0.47 -9.05
CA HIS A 86 3.32 0.40 -8.60
C HIS A 86 2.34 1.15 -9.52
N LEU A 87 2.76 1.62 -10.70
CA LEU A 87 1.88 2.36 -11.62
C LEU A 87 0.58 1.62 -11.93
N GLY A 88 -0.53 2.36 -11.89
CA GLY A 88 -1.88 1.85 -12.11
C GLY A 88 -2.49 1.16 -10.90
N SER A 89 -1.77 1.07 -9.78
CA SER A 89 -2.29 0.53 -8.53
C SER A 89 -3.09 1.56 -7.75
N ARG A 90 -3.93 1.07 -6.84
CA ARG A 90 -4.64 1.91 -5.86
C ARG A 90 -4.00 1.72 -4.49
N SER A 91 -3.55 2.81 -3.88
CA SER A 91 -2.92 2.84 -2.54
C SER A 91 -3.93 2.77 -1.39
N GLY A 92 -5.21 3.00 -1.69
CA GLY A 92 -6.28 2.94 -0.70
C GLY A 92 -6.36 1.58 -0.02
N ILE A 93 -6.88 1.56 1.20
CA ILE A 93 -7.22 0.32 1.88
C ILE A 93 -8.09 -0.55 0.95
N PRO A 94 -7.72 -1.82 0.70
CA PRO A 94 -8.58 -2.74 -0.02
C PRO A 94 -9.91 -2.82 0.72
N PHE A 95 -10.95 -2.23 0.14
CA PHE A 95 -12.30 -2.32 0.67
C PHE A 95 -13.00 -3.47 -0.02
N GLU A 96 -13.22 -4.55 0.71
CA GLU A 96 -14.09 -5.64 0.29
C GLU A 96 -15.49 -5.38 0.83
N VAL A 97 -16.43 -5.18 -0.09
CA VAL A 97 -17.85 -5.14 0.25
C VAL A 97 -18.31 -6.58 0.45
N THR A 98 -18.48 -6.99 1.71
CA THR A 98 -19.01 -8.33 2.02
C THR A 98 -20.53 -8.37 2.14
N ASP A 99 -21.19 -7.21 2.16
CA ASP A 99 -22.65 -7.13 2.27
C ASP A 99 -23.29 -7.45 0.90
N PRO A 100 -24.08 -8.53 0.78
CA PRO A 100 -24.72 -8.91 -0.48
C PRO A 100 -25.76 -7.89 -0.97
N THR A 101 -26.20 -6.97 -0.12
CA THR A 101 -27.19 -5.93 -0.46
C THR A 101 -26.56 -4.61 -0.91
N PHE A 102 -25.23 -4.49 -0.90
CA PHE A 102 -24.55 -3.25 -1.27
C PHE A 102 -24.83 -2.82 -2.70
N ASP A 103 -24.83 -3.75 -3.66
CA ASP A 103 -25.12 -3.41 -5.05
C ASP A 103 -26.54 -2.84 -5.20
N ASP A 104 -27.53 -3.45 -4.53
CA ASP A 104 -28.92 -3.02 -4.58
C ASP A 104 -29.13 -1.66 -3.87
N ILE A 105 -28.51 -1.47 -2.71
CA ILE A 105 -28.70 -0.27 -1.89
C ILE A 105 -27.85 0.90 -2.41
N VAL A 106 -26.66 0.63 -2.93
CA VAL A 106 -25.68 1.67 -3.32
C VAL A 106 -25.65 1.91 -4.82
N LEU A 107 -25.38 0.88 -5.62
CA LEU A 107 -25.22 1.04 -7.06
C LEU A 107 -26.58 1.13 -7.79
N GLY A 108 -27.60 0.46 -7.24
CA GLY A 108 -28.96 0.39 -7.79
C GLY A 108 -29.92 1.49 -7.29
N SER A 109 -29.46 2.42 -6.46
CA SER A 109 -30.35 3.43 -5.88
C SER A 109 -30.83 4.44 -6.93
N GLU A 110 -32.16 4.61 -7.02
CA GLU A 110 -32.80 5.68 -7.80
C GLU A 110 -32.79 7.03 -7.07
N LEU A 111 -32.43 7.04 -5.78
CA LEU A 111 -32.34 8.24 -4.95
C LEU A 111 -30.87 8.58 -4.65
N PRO A 112 -30.52 9.87 -4.47
CA PRO A 112 -29.18 10.26 -4.05
C PRO A 112 -28.81 9.63 -2.70
N ILE A 113 -27.61 9.05 -2.64
CA ILE A 113 -27.08 8.44 -1.42
C ILE A 113 -26.13 9.44 -0.76
N VAL A 114 -26.35 9.69 0.54
CA VAL A 114 -25.42 10.45 1.37
C VAL A 114 -24.64 9.45 2.22
N VAL A 115 -23.33 9.39 2.00
CA VAL A 115 -22.43 8.62 2.87
C VAL A 115 -21.97 9.56 3.98
N GLU A 116 -22.45 9.32 5.20
CA GLU A 116 -22.00 10.04 6.39
C GLU A 116 -20.93 9.21 7.10
N PHE A 117 -19.73 9.78 7.23
CA PHE A 117 -18.73 9.25 8.14
C PHE A 117 -19.08 9.72 9.53
N LYS A 118 -19.51 8.79 10.38
CA LYS A 118 -19.72 9.09 11.79
C LYS A 118 -18.36 9.12 12.48
N ASP A 119 -17.97 10.29 12.96
CA ASP A 119 -16.84 10.41 13.87
C ASP A 119 -17.28 9.84 15.23
N ASP A 120 -16.57 8.84 15.73
CA ASP A 120 -16.87 8.16 16.99
C ASP A 120 -16.29 8.91 18.22
N THR A 121 -15.98 10.21 18.07
CA THR A 121 -15.57 11.08 19.20
C THR A 121 -16.67 11.28 20.24
#